data_AF-A0A059C5U0-F1
#
_entry.id   AF-A0A059C5U0-F1
#
_cell.length_a   1.000
_cell.length_b   1.000
_cell.length_c   1.000
_cell.angle_alpha   90.00
_cell.angle_beta   90.00
_cell.angle_gamma   90.00
#
_symmetry.space_group_name_H-M   'P 1'
#
loop_
_entity.id
_entity.type
_entity.pdbx_description
1 polymer ?
#
loop_
_entity_poly.entity_id
_entity_poly.type
_entity_poly.pdbx_seq_one_letter_code
_entity_poly.pdbx_strand_id
1 'polypeptide(L)'
;MEALDVLLVQWQRTRFMAAEVAEKFSACSLYVTREPCIMCAAALSIIGIKEVYYGCANDKVGGCGSTLSLHSSSSKACVSNEDSGLKDFICCGSILASQAIPLL
;
A
#
# COMPACT_ATOMS: atom_id res chain seq x y z
N MET A 1 -9.89 -9.34 23.47
CA MET A 1 -9.53 -7.92 23.60
C MET A 1 -8.07 -7.78 24.02
N GLU A 2 -7.57 -8.63 24.93
CA GLU A 2 -6.16 -8.71 25.38
C GLU A 2 -5.06 -8.80 24.30
N ALA A 3 -5.32 -9.43 23.15
CA ALA A 3 -4.30 -9.59 22.10
C ALA A 3 -3.91 -8.26 21.44
N LEU A 4 -4.84 -7.29 21.37
CA LEU A 4 -4.54 -5.95 20.86
C LEU A 4 -3.67 -5.17 21.83
N ASP A 5 -3.89 -5.34 23.14
CA ASP A 5 -3.14 -4.64 24.18
C ASP A 5 -1.69 -5.14 24.26
N VAL A 6 -1.47 -6.45 24.10
CA VAL A 6 -0.13 -7.03 23.98
C VAL A 6 0.59 -6.54 22.73
N LEU A 7 -0.11 -6.43 21.60
CA LEU A 7 0.46 -5.89 20.36
C LEU A 7 0.78 -4.39 20.47
N LEU A 8 -0.08 -3.60 21.13
CA LEU A 8 0.14 -2.18 21.39
C LEU A 8 1.33 -1.95 22.33
N VAL A 9 1.46 -2.74 23.40
CA VAL A 9 2.61 -2.69 24.32
C VAL A 9 3.90 -3.11 23.62
N GLN A 10 3.85 -4.14 22.76
CA GLN A 10 5.01 -4.54 21.96
C GLN A 10 5.44 -3.48 20.94
N TRP A 11 4.48 -2.85 20.24
CA TRP A 11 4.73 -1.74 19.32
C TRP A 11 5.33 -0.50 20.01
N GLN A 12 4.88 -0.18 21.23
CA GLN A 12 5.49 0.87 22.05
C GLN A 12 6.94 0.53 22.45
N ARG A 13 7.26 -0.76 22.62
CA ARG A 13 8.57 -1.23 23.10
C ARG A 13 9.62 -1.35 22.01
N THR A 14 9.24 -1.75 20.79
CA THR A 14 10.16 -1.88 19.65
C THR A 14 10.33 -0.58 18.88
N ARG A 15 9.35 0.35 18.95
CA ARG A 15 9.38 1.70 18.36
C ARG A 15 10.22 1.79 17.08
N PHE A 16 9.87 0.98 16.07
CA PHE A 16 10.47 1.12 14.76
C PHE A 16 10.23 2.54 14.27
N MET A 17 11.31 3.26 13.99
CA MET A 17 11.19 4.58 13.38
C MET A 17 10.59 4.40 11.99
N ALA A 18 9.79 5.38 11.55
CA ALA A 18 9.21 5.34 10.19
C ALA A 18 10.28 5.14 9.11
N ALA A 19 11.50 5.66 9.35
CA ALA A 19 12.67 5.44 8.52
C ALA A 19 13.12 3.97 8.47
N GLU A 20 13.14 3.27 9.60
CA GLU A 20 13.56 1.86 9.67
C GLU A 20 12.52 0.94 9.02
N VAL A 21 11.23 1.20 9.24
CA VAL A 21 10.15 0.50 8.53
C VAL A 21 10.31 0.71 7.02
N ALA A 22 10.44 1.96 6.58
CA ALA A 22 10.64 2.25 5.17
C ALA A 22 11.89 1.60 4.58
N GLU A 23 12.99 1.56 5.32
CA GLU A 23 14.20 0.85 4.90
C GLU A 23 13.92 -0.63 4.66
N LYS A 24 13.25 -1.32 5.61
CA LYS A 24 12.93 -2.75 5.45
C LYS A 24 11.99 -3.00 4.28
N PHE A 25 10.93 -2.21 4.14
CA PHE A 25 9.93 -2.40 3.09
C PHE A 25 10.37 -1.90 1.71
N SER A 26 11.37 -1.02 1.64
CA SER A 26 11.98 -0.61 0.37
C SER A 26 12.74 -1.75 -0.34
N ALA A 27 13.06 -2.83 0.38
CA ALA A 27 13.64 -4.04 -0.21
C ALA A 27 12.58 -5.10 -0.58
N CYS A 28 11.29 -4.84 -0.30
CA CYS A 28 10.21 -5.79 -0.52
C CYS A 28 9.45 -5.50 -1.82
N SER A 29 9.05 -6.59 -2.49
CA SER A 29 8.10 -6.57 -3.61
C SER A 29 6.83 -7.31 -3.19
N LEU A 30 5.67 -6.66 -3.27
CA LEU A 30 4.39 -7.26 -2.91
C LEU A 30 3.72 -7.88 -4.14
N TYR A 31 3.34 -9.15 -4.05
CA TYR A 31 2.50 -9.82 -5.04
C TYR A 31 1.14 -10.14 -4.43
N VAL A 32 0.07 -9.67 -5.05
CA VAL A 32 -1.30 -9.86 -4.56
C VAL A 32 -2.22 -10.25 -5.71
N THR A 33 -3.23 -11.08 -5.47
CA THR A 33 -4.14 -11.52 -6.54
C THR A 33 -5.00 -10.38 -7.08
N ARG A 34 -5.46 -9.49 -6.20
CA ARG A 34 -6.34 -8.36 -6.51
C ARG A 34 -5.66 -7.04 -6.18
N GLU A 35 -5.92 -6.02 -7.00
CA GLU A 35 -5.42 -4.67 -6.80
C GLU A 35 -5.66 -4.17 -5.35
N PRO A 36 -4.64 -3.57 -4.69
CA PRO A 36 -4.79 -2.98 -3.38
C PRO A 36 -5.96 -1.99 -3.35
N CYS A 37 -6.80 -2.07 -2.33
CA CYS A 37 -7.83 -1.05 -2.15
C CYS A 37 -7.21 0.29 -1.73
N ILE A 38 -8.00 1.37 -1.76
CA ILE A 38 -7.57 2.73 -1.35
C ILE A 38 -6.83 2.72 0.01
N MET A 39 -7.37 2.01 1.01
CA MET A 39 -6.74 1.91 2.33
C MET A 39 -5.39 1.18 2.28
N CYS A 40 -5.32 0.07 1.55
CA CYS A 40 -4.07 -0.68 1.41
C CYS A 40 -3.02 0.12 0.63
N ALA A 41 -3.41 0.80 -0.45
CA ALA A 41 -2.51 1.62 -1.24
C ALA A 41 -1.94 2.80 -0.42
N ALA A 42 -2.77 3.47 0.39
CA ALA A 42 -2.31 4.49 1.32
C ALA A 42 -1.31 3.92 2.36
N ALA A 43 -1.62 2.78 2.96
CA ALA A 43 -0.72 2.13 3.91
C ALA A 43 0.62 1.74 3.28
N LEU A 44 0.59 1.15 2.07
CA LEU A 44 1.79 0.78 1.30
C LEU A 44 2.68 1.99 0.97
N SER A 45 2.05 3.11 0.66
CA SER A 45 2.72 4.39 0.44
C SER A 45 3.37 4.93 1.72
N ILE A 46 2.67 4.89 2.86
CA ILE A 46 3.20 5.35 4.16
C ILE A 46 4.38 4.49 4.61
N ILE A 47 4.30 3.16 4.47
CA ILE A 47 5.40 2.26 4.85
C ILE A 47 6.57 2.31 3.84
N GLY A 48 6.42 2.96 2.69
CA GLY A 48 7.48 3.11 1.69
C GLY A 48 7.86 1.82 0.99
N ILE A 49 6.88 1.03 0.56
CA ILE A 49 7.15 -0.16 -0.25
C ILE A 49 7.74 0.23 -1.61
N LYS A 50 8.60 -0.63 -2.20
CA LYS A 50 9.19 -0.37 -3.51
C LYS A 50 8.24 -0.60 -4.67
N GLU A 51 7.61 -1.78 -4.68
CA GLU A 51 6.80 -2.21 -5.82
C GLU A 51 5.69 -3.19 -5.43
N VAL A 52 4.59 -3.10 -6.17
CA VAL A 52 3.39 -3.91 -5.99
C VAL A 52 2.95 -4.46 -7.34
N TYR A 53 2.70 -5.76 -7.37
CA TYR A 53 2.26 -6.53 -8.51
C TYR A 53 0.90 -7.14 -8.21
N TYR A 54 -0.08 -6.93 -9.08
CA TYR A 54 -1.41 -7.48 -8.89
C TYR A 54 -2.01 -8.15 -10.13
N GLY A 55 -2.86 -9.14 -9.90
CA GLY A 55 -3.44 -9.95 -10.97
C GLY A 55 -4.67 -9.35 -11.63
N CYS A 56 -5.66 -8.93 -10.87
CA CYS A 56 -6.88 -8.34 -11.40
C CYS A 56 -7.20 -6.99 -10.76
N ALA A 57 -7.89 -6.12 -11.51
CA ALA A 57 -8.33 -4.82 -11.04
C ALA A 57 -9.30 -4.93 -9.85
N ASN A 58 -9.40 -3.85 -9.08
CA ASN A 58 -10.39 -3.71 -8.01
C ASN A 58 -11.36 -2.56 -8.36
N ASP A 59 -12.29 -2.84 -9.26
CA ASP A 59 -13.13 -1.84 -9.91
C ASP A 59 -13.91 -0.92 -8.97
N LYS A 60 -14.26 -1.39 -7.77
CA LYS A 60 -15.07 -0.63 -6.81
C LYS A 60 -14.25 0.27 -5.88
N VAL A 61 -13.08 -0.18 -5.45
CA VAL A 61 -12.31 0.46 -4.36
C VAL A 61 -10.80 0.41 -4.58
N GLY A 62 -10.33 0.26 -5.82
CA GLY A 62 -8.92 0.12 -6.17
C GLY A 62 -8.13 1.42 -5.99
N GLY A 63 -7.01 1.33 -5.27
CA GLY A 63 -6.16 2.45 -4.90
C GLY A 63 -4.90 2.61 -5.77
N CYS A 64 -4.74 1.78 -6.80
CA CYS A 64 -3.57 1.77 -7.68
C CYS A 64 -3.91 2.11 -9.14
N GLY A 65 -5.08 2.69 -9.39
CA GLY A 65 -5.48 3.14 -10.73
C GLY A 65 -6.94 2.89 -11.08
N SER A 66 -7.62 1.92 -10.45
CA SER A 66 -9.03 1.64 -10.81
C SER A 66 -10.00 2.71 -10.31
N THR A 67 -9.87 3.15 -9.05
CA THR A 67 -10.71 4.22 -8.47
C THR A 67 -9.89 5.45 -8.13
N LEU A 68 -8.74 5.25 -7.48
CA LEU A 68 -7.81 6.32 -7.12
C LEU A 68 -6.38 5.85 -7.40
N SER A 69 -5.47 6.79 -7.67
CA SER A 69 -4.05 6.52 -7.92
C SER A 69 -3.21 7.03 -6.75
N LEU A 70 -3.09 6.24 -5.68
CA LEU A 70 -2.28 6.56 -4.50
C LEU A 70 -0.83 6.07 -4.61
N HIS A 71 -0.52 5.27 -5.63
CA HIS A 71 0.83 4.80 -5.91
C HIS A 71 1.71 5.85 -6.61
N SER A 72 1.09 6.92 -7.16
CA SER A 72 1.78 8.00 -7.87
C SER A 72 1.23 9.36 -7.42
N SER A 73 2.07 10.17 -6.79
CA SER A 73 1.72 11.49 -6.24
C SER A 73 1.58 12.59 -7.31
N SER A 74 1.56 12.24 -8.60
CA SER A 74 1.40 13.20 -9.71
C SER A 74 -0.02 13.76 -9.87
N SER A 75 -0.94 13.43 -8.96
CA SER A 75 -2.30 13.94 -8.97
C SER A 75 -2.33 15.37 -8.42
N LYS A 76 -2.52 16.37 -9.28
CA LYS A 76 -2.90 17.74 -8.90
C LYS A 76 -4.20 17.71 -8.10
N ALA A 77 -4.12 17.57 -6.78
CA ALA A 77 -5.20 17.91 -5.87
C ALA A 77 -4.82 19.25 -5.23
N CYS A 78 -5.68 20.26 -5.42
CA CYS A 78 -5.61 21.51 -4.68
C CYS A 78 -5.94 21.23 -3.21
N VAL A 79 -4.97 20.73 -2.44
CA VAL A 79 -5.04 20.66 -0.99
C VAL A 79 -3.79 21.35 -0.48
N SER A 80 -4.01 22.40 0.31
CA SER A 80 -3.01 23.24 0.94
C SER A 80 -1.88 22.43 1.56
N ASN A 81 -0.66 22.93 1.40
CA ASN A 81 0.60 22.45 2.01
C ASN A 81 0.41 21.70 3.34
N GLU A 82 0.32 20.38 3.26
CA GLU A 82 0.75 19.48 4.31
C GLU A 82 1.66 18.46 3.64
N ASP A 83 2.83 18.22 4.24
CA ASP A 83 3.78 17.19 3.85
C ASP A 83 3.10 15.82 3.99
N SER A 84 2.28 15.45 3.00
CA SER A 84 1.61 14.17 2.98
C SER A 84 2.70 13.14 2.77
N GLY A 85 3.19 12.55 3.86
CA GLY A 85 4.29 11.57 3.89
C GLY A 85 4.03 10.26 3.12
N LEU A 86 3.17 10.29 2.10
CA LEU A 86 2.95 9.27 1.11
C LEU A 86 4.13 9.24 0.13
N LYS A 87 4.75 8.07 0.01
CA LYS A 87 5.82 7.81 -0.95
C LYS A 87 5.24 7.11 -2.18
N ASP A 88 5.78 7.47 -3.34
CA ASP A 88 5.46 6.79 -4.59
C ASP A 88 6.02 5.36 -4.57
N PHE A 89 5.30 4.45 -5.21
CA PHE A 89 5.75 3.07 -5.41
C PHE A 89 5.34 2.56 -6.78
N ILE A 90 6.12 1.63 -7.33
CA ILE A 90 5.84 1.05 -8.64
C ILE A 90 4.62 0.16 -8.51
N CYS A 91 3.64 0.33 -9.40
CA CYS A 91 2.49 -0.55 -9.44
C CYS A 91 2.32 -1.17 -10.84
N CYS A 92 2.21 -2.49 -10.90
CA CYS A 92 2.09 -3.26 -12.12
C CYS A 92 0.90 -4.22 -12.00
N GLY A 93 -0.15 -3.94 -12.75
CA GLY A 93 -1.36 -4.77 -12.79
C GLY A 93 -1.32 -5.87 -13.85
N SER A 94 -2.39 -6.65 -13.87
CA SER A 94 -2.71 -7.66 -14.89
C SER A 94 -1.76 -8.87 -14.95
N ILE A 95 -0.97 -9.11 -13.90
CA ILE A 95 -0.04 -10.25 -13.86
C ILE A 95 -0.83 -11.52 -13.56
N LEU A 96 -0.88 -12.45 -14.52
CA LEU A 96 -1.66 -13.67 -14.39
C LEU A 96 -3.16 -13.38 -14.16
N ALA A 97 -3.69 -12.30 -14.75
CA ALA A 97 -5.09 -11.86 -14.57
C ALA A 97 -6.11 -12.99 -14.80
N SER A 98 -5.90 -13.81 -15.84
CA SER A 98 -6.77 -14.94 -16.17
C SER A 98 -6.84 -16.01 -15.07
N GLN A 99 -5.81 -16.09 -14.22
CA GLN A 99 -5.74 -17.00 -13.08
C GLN A 99 -6.22 -16.34 -11.78
N ALA A 100 -6.07 -15.01 -11.67
CA ALA A 100 -6.50 -14.26 -10.48
C ALA A 100 -8.02 -14.05 -10.42
N ILE A 101 -8.67 -13.74 -11.55
CA ILE A 101 -10.12 -13.50 -11.64
C ILE A 101 -10.97 -14.66 -11.06
N PRO A 102 -10.73 -15.94 -11.38
CA PRO A 102 -11.55 -17.05 -10.87
C PRO A 102 -11.38 -17.34 -9.37
N LEU A 103 -10.44 -16.67 -8.68
CA LEU A 103 -10.20 -16.84 -7.23
C LEU A 103 -10.96 -15.84 -6.36
N LEU A 104 -11.80 -14.97 -6.96
CA LEU A 104 -12.53 -13.90 -6.31
C LEU A 104 -14.04 -14.13 -6.31
#